data_AF-A0A352S461-F1
#
_entry.id   AF-A0A352S461-F1
#
_cell.length_a   1.000
_cell.length_b   1.000
_cell.length_c   1.000
_cell.angle_alpha   90.00
_cell.angle_beta   90.00
_cell.angle_gamma   90.00
#
_symmetry.space_group_name_H-M   'P 1'
#
loop_
_entity.id
_entity.type
_entity.pdbx_description
1 polymer ?
#
loop_
_entity_poly.entity_id
_entity_poly.type
_entity_poly.pdbx_seq_one_letter_code
_entity_poly.pdbx_strand_id
1 'polypeptide(L)'
;MPLSWSRQHMIRDLIESTPAPGDRADVCIVGAGAAGILLAVELARHGRRVVMLEGGGEDIEQASQDTYRSEIAGLRHHGIHDGRFRAIGGSTTRWGGQILEFDAIDFEQRPWVEGSGWPISKRELAPYYQRAIELEGLASASLEDATVWRELGLAQPVFSNLDTFLTRWCPETNF
;
A
#
# COMPACT_ATOMS: atom_id res chain seq x y z
N MET A 1 14.49 12.92 24.93
CA MET A 1 15.84 12.42 24.60
C MET A 1 15.81 11.93 23.16
N PRO A 2 16.71 12.40 22.27
CA PRO A 2 16.73 11.90 20.90
C PRO A 2 17.32 10.49 20.90
N LEU A 3 16.59 9.54 20.32
CA LEU A 3 17.09 8.19 20.07
C LEU A 3 18.26 8.30 19.08
N SER A 4 19.49 8.03 19.53
CA SER A 4 20.64 7.90 18.63
C SER A 4 20.54 6.54 17.94
N TRP A 5 20.00 6.52 16.73
CA TRP A 5 20.01 5.32 15.89
C TRP A 5 21.40 5.19 15.24
N SER A 6 22.24 4.27 15.73
CA SER A 6 23.50 3.91 15.08
C SER A 6 23.22 3.20 13.76
N ARG A 7 23.69 3.77 12.63
CA ARG A 7 23.44 3.30 11.25
C ARG A 7 23.98 1.90 10.89
N GLN A 8 24.59 1.15 11.81
CA GLN A 8 25.36 -0.05 11.44
C GLN A 8 24.58 -1.39 11.43
N HIS A 9 23.29 -1.44 11.77
CA HIS A 9 22.53 -2.70 11.77
C HIS A 9 21.04 -2.51 11.43
N MET A 10 20.68 -2.21 10.18
CA MET A 10 19.25 -2.05 9.82
C MET A 10 18.77 -2.92 8.65
N ILE A 11 19.64 -3.27 7.70
CA ILE A 11 19.33 -4.18 6.60
C ILE A 11 20.46 -5.22 6.53
N ARG A 12 20.09 -6.50 6.38
CA ARG A 12 21.04 -7.62 6.30
C ARG A 12 20.66 -8.47 5.10
N ASP A 13 21.62 -8.70 4.21
CA ASP A 13 21.45 -9.69 3.15
C ASP A 13 21.59 -11.09 3.75
N LEU A 14 20.53 -11.89 3.65
CA LEU A 14 20.49 -13.24 4.18
C LEU A 14 21.16 -14.28 3.25
N ILE A 15 21.58 -13.88 2.06
CA ILE A 15 22.46 -14.65 1.18
C ILE A 15 23.90 -14.58 1.71
N GLU A 16 24.33 -13.41 2.18
CA GLU A 16 25.69 -13.16 2.67
C GLU A 16 25.84 -13.34 4.19
N SER A 17 24.74 -13.31 4.94
CA SER A 17 24.74 -13.38 6.39
C SER A 17 23.63 -14.29 6.94
N THR A 18 23.85 -14.88 8.11
CA THR A 18 22.84 -15.71 8.78
C THR A 18 22.40 -15.03 10.07
N PRO A 19 21.09 -14.98 10.40
CA PRO A 19 20.63 -14.45 11.68
C PRO A 19 21.24 -15.28 12.82
N ALA A 20 21.77 -14.60 13.83
CA ALA A 20 22.27 -15.23 15.03
C ALA A 20 21.10 -15.63 15.96
N PRO A 21 21.26 -16.63 16.84
CA PRO A 21 20.22 -16.99 17.82
C PRO A 21 19.76 -15.83 18.75
N GLY A 22 20.57 -14.77 18.86
CA GLY A 22 20.25 -13.55 19.58
C GLY A 22 19.38 -12.54 18.82
N ASP A 23 19.21 -12.69 17.50
CA ASP A 23 18.35 -11.84 16.67
C ASP A 23 16.88 -12.24 16.85
N ARG A 24 16.33 -11.93 18.03
CA ARG A 24 14.93 -12.19 18.36
C ARG A 24 14.07 -10.97 18.11
N ALA A 25 12.99 -11.18 17.39
CA ALA A 25 11.89 -10.24 17.23
C ALA A 25 10.64 -10.80 17.91
N ASP A 26 9.74 -9.89 18.28
CA ASP A 26 8.42 -10.25 18.78
C ASP A 26 7.46 -10.52 17.60
N VAL A 27 7.72 -9.88 16.46
CA VAL A 27 6.94 -10.03 15.21
C VAL A 27 7.88 -10.13 14.01
N CYS A 28 7.58 -11.08 13.12
CA CYS A 28 8.20 -11.21 11.81
C CYS A 28 7.16 -10.85 10.74
N ILE A 29 7.48 -9.87 9.89
CA ILE A 29 6.65 -9.44 8.77
C ILE A 29 7.30 -9.94 7.48
N VAL A 30 6.53 -10.63 6.65
CA VAL A 30 7.00 -11.11 5.33
C VAL A 30 6.48 -10.16 4.25
N GLY A 31 7.39 -9.48 3.60
CA GLY A 31 7.14 -8.43 2.61
C GLY A 31 7.48 -7.03 3.16
N ALA A 32 8.36 -6.32 2.46
CA ALA A 32 8.74 -4.94 2.75
C ALA A 32 8.10 -3.93 1.79
N GLY A 33 6.88 -4.20 1.33
CA GLY A 33 6.06 -3.23 0.62
C GLY A 33 5.25 -2.32 1.56
N ALA A 34 4.45 -1.41 1.00
CA ALA A 34 3.65 -0.42 1.74
C ALA A 34 2.96 -0.96 3.01
N ALA A 35 2.19 -2.05 2.89
CA ALA A 35 1.48 -2.64 4.03
C ALA A 35 2.44 -3.18 5.10
N GLY A 36 3.54 -3.80 4.69
CA GLY A 36 4.54 -4.38 5.60
C GLY A 36 5.32 -3.30 6.34
N ILE A 37 5.78 -2.26 5.63
CA ILE A 37 6.46 -1.09 6.20
C ILE A 37 5.53 -0.38 7.19
N LEU A 38 4.28 -0.11 6.80
CA LEU A 38 3.32 0.54 7.67
C LEU A 38 3.12 -0.25 8.97
N LEU A 39 2.87 -1.56 8.86
CA LEU A 39 2.69 -2.42 10.03
C LEU A 39 3.96 -2.45 10.91
N ALA A 40 5.14 -2.50 10.30
CA ALA A 40 6.41 -2.48 11.03
C ALA A 40 6.60 -1.18 11.82
N VAL A 41 6.35 -0.04 11.19
CA VAL A 41 6.42 1.28 11.82
C VAL A 41 5.45 1.36 12.99
N GLU A 42 4.21 0.92 12.80
CA GLU A 42 3.20 0.94 13.85
C GLU A 42 3.59 0.07 15.05
N LEU A 43 3.97 -1.17 14.81
CA LEU A 43 4.39 -2.08 15.86
C LEU A 43 5.64 -1.57 16.59
N ALA A 44 6.61 -1.02 15.86
CA ALA A 44 7.82 -0.44 16.44
C ALA A 44 7.51 0.79 17.32
N ARG A 45 6.58 1.66 16.90
CA ARG A 45 6.11 2.81 17.72
C ARG A 45 5.41 2.36 19.00
N HIS A 46 4.80 1.16 18.99
CA HIS A 46 4.25 0.49 20.17
C HIS A 46 5.27 -0.37 20.93
N GLY A 47 6.57 -0.17 20.70
CA GLY A 47 7.65 -0.79 21.47
C GLY A 47 7.91 -2.26 21.15
N ARG A 48 7.38 -2.78 20.04
CA ARG A 48 7.65 -4.15 19.58
C ARG A 48 8.98 -4.21 18.83
N ARG A 49 9.72 -5.28 19.02
CA ARG A 49 10.86 -5.62 18.15
C ARG A 49 10.31 -6.31 16.91
N VAL A 50 10.49 -5.68 15.77
CA VAL A 50 9.98 -6.17 14.49
C VAL A 50 11.15 -6.53 13.60
N VAL A 51 11.03 -7.65 12.90
CA VAL A 51 11.89 -7.99 11.76
C VAL A 51 11.02 -8.03 10.51
N MET A 52 11.56 -7.53 9.40
CA MET A 52 10.94 -7.63 8.08
C MET A 52 11.81 -8.52 7.19
N LEU A 53 11.17 -9.38 6.42
CA LEU A 53 11.81 -10.23 5.41
C LEU A 53 11.30 -9.80 4.04
N GLU A 54 12.21 -9.41 3.15
CA GLU A 54 11.89 -9.07 1.76
C GLU A 54 12.55 -10.08 0.83
N GLY A 55 11.83 -10.44 -0.24
CA GLY A 55 12.31 -11.40 -1.23
C GLY A 55 13.19 -10.77 -2.32
N GLY A 56 13.48 -9.48 -2.24
CA GLY A 56 14.39 -8.75 -3.12
C GLY A 56 15.31 -7.79 -2.36
N GLY A 57 16.16 -7.08 -3.09
CA GLY A 57 17.13 -6.14 -2.53
C GLY A 57 16.57 -4.75 -2.25
N GLU A 58 17.48 -3.81 -1.99
CA GLU A 58 17.16 -2.37 -1.91
C GLU A 58 16.63 -1.86 -3.25
N ASP A 59 17.18 -2.35 -4.36
CA ASP A 59 16.75 -2.07 -5.72
C ASP A 59 16.01 -3.25 -6.35
N ILE A 60 15.33 -2.97 -7.48
CA ILE A 60 14.68 -4.01 -8.29
C ILE A 60 15.74 -4.84 -9.01
N GLU A 61 15.76 -6.13 -8.70
CA GLU A 61 16.67 -7.11 -9.30
C GLU A 61 15.89 -8.12 -10.13
N GLN A 62 16.41 -8.47 -11.31
CA GLN A 62 15.77 -9.47 -12.17
C GLN A 62 15.68 -10.83 -11.47
N ALA A 63 16.74 -11.25 -10.76
CA ALA A 63 16.81 -12.52 -10.08
C ALA A 63 15.70 -12.70 -9.02
N SER A 64 15.36 -11.62 -8.30
CA SER A 64 14.25 -11.68 -7.33
C SER A 64 12.89 -11.76 -8.02
N GLN A 65 12.72 -11.10 -9.17
CA GLN A 65 11.47 -11.13 -9.96
C GLN A 65 11.22 -12.49 -10.62
N ASP A 66 12.25 -13.28 -10.94
CA ASP A 66 12.11 -14.58 -11.63
C ASP A 66 11.23 -15.58 -10.90
N THR A 67 11.05 -15.41 -9.58
CA THR A 67 10.11 -16.21 -8.78
C THR A 67 8.64 -15.95 -9.14
N TYR A 68 8.32 -14.81 -9.75
CA TYR A 68 6.97 -14.51 -10.23
C TYR A 68 6.57 -15.27 -11.48
N ARG A 69 7.47 -16.05 -12.10
CA ARG A 69 7.20 -16.86 -13.29
C ARG A 69 5.89 -17.63 -13.13
N SER A 70 4.97 -17.36 -14.05
CA SER A 70 3.58 -17.81 -13.99
C SER A 70 3.20 -18.52 -15.27
N GLU A 71 2.28 -19.47 -15.17
CA GLU A 71 1.64 -20.12 -16.30
C GLU A 71 0.24 -19.53 -16.52
N ILE A 72 -0.09 -19.17 -17.76
CA ILE A 72 -1.41 -18.65 -18.12
C ILE A 72 -2.23 -19.81 -18.68
N ALA A 73 -3.07 -20.40 -17.84
CA ALA A 73 -3.88 -21.57 -18.19
C ALA A 73 -5.24 -21.24 -18.86
N GLY A 74 -5.54 -19.96 -19.12
CA GLY A 74 -6.84 -19.49 -19.58
C GLY A 74 -6.77 -18.48 -20.72
N LEU A 75 -7.59 -17.43 -20.62
CA LEU A 75 -7.55 -16.34 -21.60
C LEU A 75 -6.15 -15.71 -21.64
N ARG A 76 -5.73 -15.34 -22.86
CA ARG A 76 -4.46 -14.66 -23.07
C ARG A 76 -4.43 -13.37 -22.25
N HIS A 77 -3.47 -13.27 -21.34
CA HIS A 77 -3.24 -12.11 -20.51
C HIS A 77 -1.83 -11.59 -20.75
N HIS A 78 -1.73 -10.31 -21.07
CA HIS A 78 -0.46 -9.61 -21.23
C HIS A 78 -0.23 -8.79 -19.95
N GLY A 79 0.94 -8.93 -19.34
CA GLY A 79 1.32 -8.15 -18.15
C GLY A 79 1.11 -8.82 -16.80
N ILE A 80 1.07 -10.16 -16.70
CA ILE A 80 0.96 -10.87 -15.40
C ILE A 80 2.10 -10.53 -14.41
N HIS A 81 3.21 -10.00 -14.92
CA HIS A 81 4.37 -9.55 -14.15
C HIS A 81 4.46 -8.03 -14.05
N ASP A 82 3.55 -7.30 -14.69
CA ASP A 82 3.54 -5.84 -14.65
C ASP A 82 2.97 -5.37 -13.30
N GLY A 83 3.57 -4.34 -12.70
CA GLY A 83 3.10 -3.75 -11.44
C GLY A 83 3.40 -4.55 -10.17
N ARG A 84 4.22 -5.60 -10.24
CA ARG A 84 4.63 -6.42 -9.09
C ARG A 84 6.14 -6.38 -8.95
N PHE A 85 6.62 -5.91 -7.80
CA PHE A 85 8.04 -5.75 -7.56
C PHE A 85 8.44 -6.37 -6.23
N ARG A 86 9.47 -7.23 -6.25
CA ARG A 86 10.20 -7.72 -5.07
C ARG A 86 11.44 -6.86 -4.87
N ALA A 87 11.29 -5.87 -4.02
CA ALA A 87 12.32 -4.94 -3.57
C ALA A 87 11.78 -4.26 -2.31
N ILE A 88 12.64 -3.57 -1.56
CA ILE A 88 12.18 -2.71 -0.47
C ILE A 88 11.25 -1.61 -1.05
N GLY A 89 10.10 -1.39 -0.42
CA GLY A 89 8.99 -0.57 -0.95
C GLY A 89 8.02 -1.38 -1.83
N GLY A 90 8.47 -2.48 -2.44
CA GLY A 90 7.62 -3.32 -3.28
C GLY A 90 7.02 -2.54 -4.44
N SER A 91 5.71 -2.69 -4.68
CA SER A 91 5.05 -2.01 -5.81
C SER A 91 4.94 -0.49 -5.67
N THR A 92 5.09 0.10 -4.47
CA THR A 92 5.11 1.56 -4.32
C THR A 92 6.36 2.20 -4.91
N THR A 93 7.38 1.43 -5.27
CA THR A 93 8.56 1.96 -5.98
C THR A 93 8.27 2.39 -7.43
N ARG A 94 7.12 1.97 -8.00
CA ARG A 94 6.78 2.14 -9.43
C ARG A 94 5.30 2.43 -9.72
N TRP A 95 4.46 2.52 -8.69
CA TRP A 95 3.05 2.84 -8.86
C TRP A 95 2.82 4.31 -9.24
N GLY A 96 1.59 4.63 -9.65
CA GLY A 96 1.20 6.00 -10.02
C GLY A 96 0.92 6.91 -8.82
N GLY A 97 0.73 6.38 -7.61
CA GLY A 97 0.37 7.15 -6.42
C GLY A 97 -1.11 7.53 -6.31
N GLN A 98 -2.01 6.92 -7.10
CA GLN A 98 -3.44 7.18 -6.97
C GLN A 98 -3.99 6.54 -5.68
N ILE A 99 -4.70 7.35 -4.88
CA ILE A 99 -5.35 6.93 -3.63
C ILE A 99 -6.86 6.96 -3.84
N LEU A 100 -7.50 5.81 -3.58
CA LEU A 100 -8.95 5.64 -3.65
C LEU A 100 -9.47 4.90 -2.42
N GLU A 101 -10.59 5.37 -1.87
CA GLU A 101 -11.39 4.58 -0.96
C GLU A 101 -12.27 3.59 -1.75
N PHE A 102 -12.74 2.54 -1.09
CA PHE A 102 -13.82 1.71 -1.64
C PHE A 102 -15.14 2.49 -1.68
N ASP A 103 -15.99 2.15 -2.64
CA ASP A 103 -17.31 2.74 -2.79
C ASP A 103 -18.34 2.05 -1.89
N ALA A 104 -19.47 2.71 -1.64
CA ALA A 104 -20.53 2.16 -0.79
C ALA A 104 -21.00 0.77 -1.28
N ILE A 105 -21.08 0.59 -2.61
CA ILE A 105 -21.51 -0.66 -3.24
C ILE A 105 -20.58 -1.84 -2.95
N ASP A 106 -19.30 -1.62 -2.66
CA ASP A 106 -18.37 -2.69 -2.29
C ASP A 106 -18.81 -3.37 -0.99
N PHE A 107 -19.48 -2.63 -0.11
CA PHE A 107 -19.99 -3.08 1.18
C PHE A 107 -21.43 -3.62 1.11
N GLU A 108 -22.11 -3.50 -0.04
CA GLU A 108 -23.49 -3.94 -0.21
C GLU A 108 -23.58 -5.42 -0.57
N GLN A 109 -24.38 -6.16 0.20
CA GLN A 109 -24.78 -7.51 -0.17
C GLN A 109 -25.77 -7.46 -1.33
N ARG A 110 -25.46 -8.19 -2.40
CA ARG A 110 -26.24 -8.28 -3.63
C ARG A 110 -26.68 -9.72 -3.85
N PRO A 111 -27.99 -10.03 -3.79
CA PRO A 111 -28.49 -11.41 -3.87
C PRO A 111 -28.07 -12.19 -5.12
N TRP A 112 -27.72 -11.48 -6.20
CA TRP A 112 -27.30 -12.06 -7.48
C TRP A 112 -25.78 -12.17 -7.65
N VAL A 113 -24.98 -11.75 -6.66
CA VAL A 113 -23.51 -11.87 -6.66
C VAL A 113 -23.09 -12.62 -5.40
N GLU A 114 -22.71 -13.89 -5.57
CA GLU A 114 -22.19 -14.71 -4.47
C GLU A 114 -20.95 -14.05 -3.85
N GLY A 115 -20.90 -13.99 -2.52
CA GLY A 115 -19.79 -13.37 -1.78
C GLY A 115 -19.71 -11.84 -1.87
N SER A 116 -20.77 -11.17 -2.32
CA SER A 116 -20.83 -9.71 -2.34
C SER A 116 -21.02 -9.10 -0.95
N GLY A 117 -20.53 -7.88 -0.79
CA GLY A 117 -20.56 -7.13 0.46
C GLY A 117 -19.44 -7.56 1.39
N TRP A 118 -18.46 -6.67 1.58
CA TRP A 118 -17.42 -6.88 2.59
C TRP A 118 -18.04 -7.15 3.98
N PRO A 119 -17.44 -8.05 4.79
CA PRO A 119 -17.94 -8.39 6.13
C PRO A 119 -17.70 -7.30 7.20
N ILE A 120 -17.30 -6.10 6.77
CA ILE A 120 -17.06 -4.90 7.55
C ILE A 120 -17.73 -3.73 6.83
N SER A 121 -18.17 -2.70 7.52
CA SER A 121 -18.81 -1.54 6.88
C SER A 121 -17.80 -0.46 6.47
N LYS A 122 -18.15 0.37 5.48
CA LYS A 122 -17.36 1.56 5.13
C LYS A 122 -17.11 2.47 6.34
N ARG A 123 -18.11 2.58 7.23
CA ARG A 123 -18.01 3.37 8.47
C ARG A 123 -16.97 2.79 9.43
N GLU A 124 -16.83 1.47 9.52
CA GLU A 124 -15.76 0.85 10.32
C GLU A 124 -14.38 1.13 9.74
N LEU A 125 -14.26 1.27 8.41
CA LEU A 125 -13.00 1.64 7.75
C LEU A 125 -12.68 3.14 7.80
N ALA A 126 -13.67 4.02 7.99
CA ALA A 126 -13.49 5.47 7.99
C ALA A 126 -12.28 5.98 8.82
N PRO A 127 -12.08 5.58 10.10
CA PRO A 127 -10.90 6.03 10.85
C PRO A 127 -9.58 5.53 10.27
N TYR A 128 -9.58 4.38 9.59
CA TYR A 128 -8.38 3.83 8.95
C TYR A 128 -8.09 4.52 7.61
N TYR A 129 -9.13 4.88 6.84
CA TYR A 129 -8.97 5.72 5.66
C TYR A 129 -8.38 7.08 5.99
N GLN A 130 -8.91 7.75 7.03
CA GLN A 130 -8.36 9.02 7.48
C GLN A 130 -6.87 8.88 7.85
N ARG A 131 -6.50 7.85 8.60
CA ARG A 131 -5.11 7.60 8.97
C ARG A 131 -4.21 7.32 7.76
N ALA A 132 -4.69 6.55 6.78
CA ALA A 132 -3.96 6.30 5.54
C ALA A 132 -3.73 7.61 4.78
N ILE A 133 -4.75 8.45 4.61
CA ILE A 133 -4.64 9.77 3.96
C ILE A 133 -3.58 10.64 4.64
N GLU A 134 -3.52 10.65 5.98
CA GLU A 134 -2.50 11.38 6.72
C GLU A 134 -1.09 10.85 6.47
N LEU A 135 -0.92 9.52 6.44
CA LEU A 135 0.37 8.86 6.18
C LEU A 135 0.86 9.07 4.75
N GLU A 136 -0.06 9.13 3.78
CA GLU A 136 0.20 9.39 2.37
C GLU A 136 0.46 10.89 2.06
N GLY A 137 0.54 11.73 3.10
CA GLY A 137 0.86 13.16 2.96
C GLY A 137 -0.31 14.02 2.48
N LEU A 138 -1.54 13.50 2.55
CA LEU A 138 -2.75 14.17 2.07
C LEU A 138 -3.58 14.83 3.20
N ALA A 139 -2.98 15.03 4.38
CA ALA A 139 -3.67 15.60 5.54
C ALA A 139 -4.25 17.02 5.30
N SER A 140 -3.65 17.79 4.39
CA SER A 140 -4.12 19.13 4.01
C SER A 140 -4.93 19.14 2.70
N ALA A 141 -5.15 18.00 2.07
CA ALA A 141 -5.87 17.91 0.80
C ALA A 141 -7.39 18.01 1.01
N SER A 142 -8.07 18.71 0.11
CA SER A 142 -9.54 18.74 0.05
C SER A 142 -10.05 17.36 -0.40
N LEU A 143 -10.68 16.61 0.51
CA LEU A 143 -11.22 15.27 0.21
C LEU A 143 -12.63 15.30 -0.40
N GLU A 144 -13.37 16.39 -0.21
CA GLU A 144 -14.68 16.58 -0.82
C GLU A 144 -14.58 17.19 -2.21
N ASP A 145 -15.08 16.49 -3.23
CA ASP A 145 -15.00 16.95 -4.63
C ASP A 145 -15.71 18.29 -4.85
N ALA A 146 -16.85 18.51 -4.19
CA ALA A 146 -17.58 19.78 -4.25
C ALA A 146 -16.75 20.98 -3.72
N THR A 147 -15.81 20.72 -2.80
CA THR A 147 -14.87 21.72 -2.31
C THR A 147 -13.76 21.93 -3.34
N VAL A 148 -13.22 20.87 -3.93
CA VAL A 148 -12.19 20.97 -4.98
C VAL A 148 -12.70 21.77 -6.20
N TRP A 149 -13.89 21.47 -6.72
CA TRP A 149 -14.47 22.21 -7.86
C TRP A 149 -14.61 23.71 -7.56
N ARG A 150 -15.03 24.05 -6.34
CA ARG A 150 -15.18 25.43 -5.88
C ARG A 150 -13.84 26.15 -5.80
N GLU A 151 -12.81 25.49 -5.25
CA GLU A 151 -11.45 26.03 -5.14
C GLU A 151 -10.81 26.26 -6.52
N LEU A 152 -11.09 25.38 -7.49
CA LEU A 152 -10.66 25.54 -8.87
C LEU A 152 -11.44 26.64 -9.63
N GLY A 153 -12.57 27.11 -9.10
CA GLY A 153 -13.46 28.05 -9.80
C GLY A 153 -14.11 27.45 -11.04
N LEU A 154 -14.27 26.12 -11.08
CA LEU A 154 -14.82 25.38 -12.21
C LEU A 154 -16.17 24.75 -11.83
N ALA A 155 -17.06 24.64 -12.81
CA ALA A 155 -18.29 23.87 -12.64
C ALA A 155 -18.01 22.38 -12.79
N GLN A 156 -18.58 21.56 -11.91
CA GLN A 156 -18.55 20.11 -12.06
C GLN A 156 -19.25 19.71 -13.38
N PRO A 157 -18.62 18.90 -14.24
CA PRO A 157 -19.26 18.40 -15.43
C PRO A 157 -20.38 17.41 -15.06
N VAL A 158 -21.56 17.61 -15.65
CA VAL A 158 -22.74 16.77 -15.43
C VAL A 158 -23.04 16.00 -16.72
N PHE A 159 -23.17 14.68 -16.58
CA PHE A 159 -23.54 13.77 -17.66
C PHE A 159 -24.80 13.01 -17.26
N SER A 160 -25.65 12.68 -18.23
CA SER A 160 -26.96 12.07 -17.95
C SER A 160 -26.89 10.62 -17.44
N ASN A 161 -25.75 9.95 -17.61
CA ASN A 161 -25.58 8.53 -17.34
C ASN A 161 -24.21 8.18 -16.74
N LEU A 162 -23.46 9.17 -16.26
CA LEU A 162 -22.14 8.96 -15.67
C LEU A 162 -22.01 9.79 -14.39
N ASP A 163 -21.52 9.14 -13.35
CA ASP A 163 -21.07 9.81 -12.15
C ASP A 163 -19.67 10.37 -12.37
N THR A 164 -19.45 11.59 -11.87
CA THR A 164 -18.14 12.24 -11.92
C THR A 164 -17.62 12.42 -10.52
N PHE A 165 -16.41 11.92 -10.30
CA PHE A 165 -15.68 12.08 -9.05
C PHE A 165 -14.21 12.35 -9.34
N LEU A 166 -13.52 12.93 -8.37
CA LEU A 166 -12.10 13.22 -8.43
C LEU A 166 -11.35 12.20 -7.58
N THR A 167 -10.18 11.77 -8.05
CA THR A 167 -9.29 10.90 -7.28
C THR A 167 -8.17 11.73 -6.65
N ARG A 168 -7.57 11.24 -5.58
CA ARG A 168 -6.40 11.89 -4.96
C ARG A 168 -5.14 11.15 -5.36
N TRP A 169 -4.03 11.87 -5.36
CA TRP A 169 -2.73 11.35 -5.77
C TRP A 169 -1.70 11.75 -4.72
N CYS A 170 -0.86 10.82 -4.29
CA CYS A 170 0.22 11.10 -3.37
C CYS A 170 1.15 12.17 -3.97
N PRO A 171 1.60 13.16 -3.18
CA PRO A 171 2.54 14.17 -3.65
C PRO A 171 3.90 13.55 -4.00
N GLU A 172 4.27 12.44 -3.35
CA GLU A 172 5.47 11.67 -3.63
C GLU A 172 5.07 10.20 -3.85
N THR A 173 5.47 9.64 -4.99
CA THR A 173 5.04 8.28 -5.37
C THR A 173 6.03 7.20 -4.95
N ASN A 174 7.24 7.52 -4.49
CA ASN A 174 8.26 6.52 -4.19
C ASN A 174 8.62 6.55 -2.69
N PHE A 175 8.12 5.59 -1.92
CA PHE A 175 8.47 5.36 -0.52
C PHE A 175 8.38 3.87 -0.15
#